data_AF-A0A1Q3M2S0-F1
#
_entry.id   AF-A0A1Q3M2S0-F1
#
_cell.length_a   1.000
_cell.length_b   1.000
_cell.length_c   1.000
_cell.angle_alpha   90.00
_cell.angle_beta   90.00
_cell.angle_gamma   90.00
#
_symmetry.space_group_name_H-M   'P 1'
#
loop_
_entity.id
_entity.type
_entity.pdbx_description
1 polymer ?
#
loop_
_entity_poly.entity_id
_entity_poly.type
_entity_poly.pdbx_seq_one_letter_code
_entity_poly.pdbx_strand_id
1 'polypeptide(L)'
;MAASYSSLRDLSRDPDLAVAIGNMVVVWAYAETVMLSALARVSSMRLNMAMVGYYRIPTFEARTKFILSLCTEWDTSEFDKAAIEQAIQKLAKLASTRNHWVHGDWCGSKDDKTVVIFDHRADPASLARRKVVKANDVRHHCDTVRSRADELNELIQIETLSI
;
A
#
# COMPACT_ATOMS: atom_id res chain seq x y z
N MET A 1 -33.93 6.88 -13.80
CA MET A 1 -33.67 5.45 -13.49
C MET A 1 -32.42 5.38 -12.64
N ALA A 2 -32.44 4.64 -11.52
CA ALA A 2 -31.22 4.40 -10.74
C ALA A 2 -30.20 3.67 -11.61
N ALA A 3 -28.96 4.15 -11.67
CA ALA A 3 -27.89 3.45 -12.37
C ALA A 3 -27.76 2.04 -11.77
N SER A 4 -27.92 1.02 -12.61
CA SER A 4 -27.76 -0.37 -12.21
C SER A 4 -26.29 -0.75 -12.37
N TYR A 5 -25.75 -1.39 -11.34
CA TYR A 5 -24.36 -1.82 -11.26
C TYR A 5 -24.29 -3.34 -11.26
N SER A 6 -23.19 -3.87 -11.80
CA SER A 6 -22.89 -5.30 -11.80
C SER A 6 -21.47 -5.53 -11.32
N SER A 7 -21.28 -6.58 -10.53
CA SER A 7 -19.96 -6.97 -10.02
C SER A 7 -19.03 -7.33 -11.17
N LEU A 8 -17.78 -6.91 -11.04
CA LEU A 8 -16.71 -7.10 -12.01
C LEU A 8 -15.88 -8.33 -11.71
N ARG A 9 -15.49 -9.04 -12.76
CA ARG A 9 -14.51 -10.14 -12.70
C ARG A 9 -13.13 -9.72 -13.19
N ASP A 10 -13.08 -8.69 -14.02
CA ASP A 10 -11.89 -8.10 -14.60
C ASP A 10 -12.11 -6.59 -14.85
N LEU A 11 -11.08 -5.92 -15.36
CA LEU A 11 -11.11 -4.52 -15.76
C LEU A 11 -11.00 -4.35 -17.28
N SER A 12 -11.38 -5.37 -18.08
CA SER A 12 -11.20 -5.34 -19.54
C SER A 12 -11.96 -4.21 -20.24
N ARG A 13 -13.03 -3.70 -19.64
CA ARG A 13 -13.78 -2.53 -20.12
C ARG A 13 -13.13 -1.17 -19.81
N ASP A 14 -12.11 -1.14 -18.95
CA ASP A 14 -11.33 0.06 -18.63
C ASP A 14 -9.83 -0.30 -18.59
N PRO A 15 -9.18 -0.41 -19.77
CA PRO A 15 -7.78 -0.83 -19.86
C PRO A 15 -6.82 0.11 -19.15
N ASP A 16 -7.10 1.41 -19.13
CA ASP A 16 -6.29 2.41 -18.44
C ASP A 16 -6.28 2.20 -16.92
N LEU A 17 -7.45 1.91 -16.36
CA LEU A 17 -7.57 1.57 -14.95
C LEU A 17 -6.91 0.22 -14.65
N ALA A 18 -7.06 -0.78 -15.53
CA ALA A 18 -6.40 -2.08 -15.39
C ALA A 18 -4.87 -1.94 -15.31
N VAL A 19 -4.28 -1.15 -16.22
CA VAL A 19 -2.85 -0.85 -16.22
C VAL A 19 -2.43 -0.12 -14.94
N ALA A 20 -3.20 0.88 -14.50
CA ALA A 20 -2.90 1.62 -13.29
C ALA A 20 -2.91 0.71 -12.04
N ILE A 21 -3.89 -0.20 -11.92
CA ILE A 21 -3.98 -1.17 -10.83
C ILE A 21 -2.83 -2.19 -10.89
N GLY A 22 -2.45 -2.66 -12.08
CA GLY A 22 -1.28 -3.52 -12.24
C GLY A 22 0.01 -2.86 -11.74
N ASN A 23 0.25 -1.60 -12.15
CA ASN A 23 1.39 -0.82 -11.68
C ASN A 23 1.35 -0.56 -10.16
N MET A 24 0.16 -0.37 -9.59
CA MET A 24 -0.01 -0.25 -8.14
C MET A 24 0.48 -1.50 -7.41
N VAL A 25 0.15 -2.70 -7.89
CA VAL A 25 0.61 -3.96 -7.28
C VAL A 25 2.14 -4.02 -7.26
N VAL A 26 2.79 -3.66 -8.37
CA VAL A 26 4.25 -3.65 -8.49
C VAL A 26 4.89 -2.63 -7.54
N VAL A 27 4.37 -1.40 -7.49
CA VAL A 27 4.87 -0.34 -6.59
C VAL A 27 4.72 -0.73 -5.12
N TRP A 28 3.64 -1.41 -4.74
CA TRP A 28 3.49 -1.90 -3.37
C TRP A 28 4.44 -3.04 -3.03
N ALA A 29 4.77 -3.91 -3.98
CA ALA A 29 5.80 -4.93 -3.76
C ALA A 29 7.18 -4.29 -3.49
N TYR A 30 7.51 -3.20 -4.19
CA TYR A 30 8.70 -2.40 -3.89
C TYR A 30 8.63 -1.78 -2.49
N ALA A 31 7.53 -1.11 -2.15
CA ALA A 31 7.34 -0.52 -0.82
C ALA A 31 7.43 -1.55 0.31
N GLU A 32 6.88 -2.76 0.13
CA GLU A 32 7.01 -3.86 1.09
C GLU A 32 8.47 -4.35 1.22
N THR A 33 9.23 -4.33 0.13
CA THR A 33 10.67 -4.66 0.16
C THR A 33 11.46 -3.62 0.96
N VAL A 34 11.18 -2.33 0.78
CA VAL A 34 11.81 -1.27 1.57
C VAL A 34 11.44 -1.40 3.06
N MET A 35 10.17 -1.71 3.37
CA MET A 35 9.73 -1.97 4.75
C MET A 35 10.41 -3.18 5.39
N LEU A 36 10.62 -4.25 4.62
CA LEU A 36 11.41 -5.40 5.04
C LEU A 36 12.87 -4.99 5.34
N SER A 37 13.48 -4.20 4.49
CA SER A 37 14.84 -3.69 4.72
C SER A 37 14.92 -2.77 5.94
N ALA A 38 13.88 -1.97 6.19
CA ALA A 38 13.77 -1.18 7.41
C ALA A 38 13.71 -2.10 8.65
N LEU A 39 12.95 -3.20 8.59
CA LEU A 39 12.98 -4.20 9.66
C LEU A 39 14.39 -4.76 9.87
N ALA A 40 15.06 -5.19 8.80
CA ALA A 40 16.41 -5.74 8.88
C ALA A 40 17.38 -4.75 9.55
N ARG A 41 17.33 -3.48 9.14
CA ARG A 41 18.12 -2.38 9.69
C ARG A 41 17.87 -2.19 11.19
N VAL A 42 16.62 -1.96 11.57
CA VAL A 42 16.23 -1.64 12.95
C VAL A 42 16.51 -2.80 13.91
N SER A 43 16.38 -4.04 13.42
CA SER A 43 16.62 -5.25 14.21
C SER A 43 18.06 -5.77 14.14
N SER A 44 18.94 -5.13 13.38
CA SER A 44 20.30 -5.61 13.08
C SER A 44 20.34 -7.06 12.56
N MET A 45 19.30 -7.47 11.83
CA MET A 45 19.20 -8.79 11.22
C MET A 45 19.72 -8.77 9.78
N ARG A 46 20.21 -9.92 9.31
CA ARG A 46 20.42 -10.15 7.88
C ARG A 46 19.08 -10.11 7.14
N LEU A 47 19.09 -9.67 5.89
CA LEU A 47 17.88 -9.46 5.12
C LEU A 47 17.04 -10.74 4.97
N ASN A 48 17.70 -11.89 4.80
CA ASN A 48 17.05 -13.20 4.72
C ASN A 48 16.30 -13.59 6.01
N MET A 49 16.85 -13.29 7.19
CA MET A 49 16.22 -13.56 8.48
C MET A 49 15.03 -12.63 8.69
N ALA A 50 15.19 -11.35 8.39
CA ALA A 50 14.11 -10.37 8.45
C ALA A 50 12.95 -10.79 7.52
N MET A 51 13.26 -11.34 6.33
CA MET A 51 12.26 -11.79 5.36
C MET A 51 11.36 -12.90 5.91
N VAL A 52 11.97 -13.89 6.57
CA VAL A 52 11.23 -15.01 7.20
C VAL A 52 10.29 -14.50 8.28
N GLY A 53 10.71 -13.53 9.09
CA GLY A 53 9.86 -12.92 10.13
C GLY A 53 8.76 -12.04 9.54
N TYR A 54 9.13 -11.13 8.63
CA TYR A 54 8.24 -10.11 8.05
C TYR A 54 7.00 -10.72 7.40
N TYR A 55 7.18 -11.74 6.55
CA TYR A 55 6.06 -12.35 5.84
C TYR A 55 5.20 -13.29 6.69
N ARG A 56 5.65 -13.68 7.89
CA ARG A 56 4.81 -14.40 8.87
C ARG A 56 3.84 -13.49 9.61
N ILE A 57 4.08 -12.18 9.62
CA ILE A 57 3.13 -11.22 10.16
C ILE A 57 2.05 -10.98 9.09
N PRO A 58 0.75 -11.24 9.38
CA PRO A 58 -0.27 -11.42 8.35
C PRO A 58 -0.71 -10.13 7.66
N THR A 59 -0.57 -8.97 8.32
CA THR A 59 -1.07 -7.70 7.78
C THR A 59 0.03 -6.65 7.70
N PHE A 60 -0.04 -5.79 6.68
CA PHE A 60 0.87 -4.66 6.53
C PHE A 60 0.84 -3.71 7.74
N GLU A 61 -0.34 -3.52 8.32
CA GLU A 61 -0.52 -2.73 9.55
C GLU A 61 0.25 -3.33 10.73
N ALA A 62 0.13 -4.64 10.95
CA ALA A 62 0.84 -5.32 12.03
C ALA A 62 2.36 -5.29 11.80
N ARG A 63 2.82 -5.46 10.55
CA ARG A 63 4.24 -5.33 10.19
C ARG A 63 4.77 -3.94 10.51
N THR A 64 4.03 -2.90 10.13
CA THR A 64 4.38 -1.51 10.44
C THR A 64 4.48 -1.28 11.94
N LYS A 65 3.45 -1.68 12.71
CA LYS A 65 3.43 -1.53 14.16
C LYS A 65 4.61 -2.25 14.82
N PHE A 66 4.91 -3.46 14.36
CA PHE A 66 6.05 -4.23 14.85
C PHE A 66 7.38 -3.50 14.62
N ILE A 67 7.61 -2.99 13.41
CA ILE A 67 8.84 -2.23 13.09
C ILE A 67 8.92 -0.96 13.94
N LEU A 68 7.83 -0.20 14.04
CA LEU A 68 7.81 1.02 14.87
C LEU A 68 8.07 0.74 16.35
N SER A 69 7.55 -0.38 16.88
CA SER A 69 7.88 -0.82 18.23
C SER A 69 9.38 -1.13 18.38
N LEU A 70 10.00 -1.79 17.41
CA LEU A 70 11.46 -2.02 17.43
C LEU A 70 12.24 -0.71 17.31
N CYS A 71 11.76 0.26 16.53
CA CYS A 71 12.39 1.58 16.45
C CYS A 71 12.52 2.20 17.84
N THR A 72 11.49 2.09 18.71
CA THR A 72 11.56 2.69 20.06
C THR A 72 12.75 2.22 20.90
N GLU A 73 13.13 0.94 20.76
CA GLU A 73 14.27 0.31 21.45
C GLU A 73 15.58 0.36 20.65
N TRP A 74 15.54 0.86 19.41
CA TRP A 74 16.72 0.94 18.55
C TRP A 74 17.62 2.09 19.01
N ASP A 75 18.82 1.73 19.48
CA ASP A 75 19.89 2.65 19.83
C ASP A 75 20.90 2.73 18.70
N THR A 76 20.96 3.89 18.04
CA THR A 76 21.88 4.16 16.93
C THR A 76 22.25 5.63 16.91
N SER A 77 23.54 5.90 16.66
CA SER A 77 24.06 7.25 16.38
C SER A 77 24.28 7.51 14.89
N GLU A 78 24.07 6.49 14.05
CA GLU A 78 24.37 6.53 12.61
C GLU A 78 23.15 6.94 11.79
N PHE A 79 21.95 6.55 12.22
CA PHE A 79 20.71 6.77 11.48
C PHE A 79 19.79 7.78 12.17
N ASP A 80 19.09 8.59 11.37
CA ASP A 80 18.02 9.45 11.87
C ASP A 80 16.76 8.62 12.15
N LYS A 81 16.70 8.08 13.37
CA LYS A 81 15.58 7.27 13.86
C LYS A 81 14.23 8.00 13.73
N ALA A 82 14.18 9.29 14.05
CA ALA A 82 12.93 10.06 14.01
C ALA A 82 12.41 10.22 12.56
N ALA A 83 13.31 10.49 11.61
CA ALA A 83 12.96 10.54 10.19
C ALA A 83 12.48 9.18 9.66
N ILE A 84 13.16 8.08 10.04
CA ILE A 84 12.78 6.72 9.65
C ILE A 84 11.38 6.36 10.19
N GLU A 85 11.12 6.60 11.47
CA GLU A 85 9.79 6.36 12.06
C GLU A 85 8.71 7.16 11.32
N GLN A 86 8.98 8.43 11.02
CA GLN A 86 8.04 9.27 10.29
C GLN A 86 7.78 8.76 8.86
N ALA A 87 8.83 8.33 8.15
CA ALA A 87 8.74 7.79 6.80
C ALA A 87 7.92 6.49 6.77
N ILE A 88 8.16 5.58 7.73
CA ILE A 88 7.37 4.35 7.93
C ILE A 88 5.89 4.70 8.15
N GLN A 89 5.59 5.67 9.03
CA GLN A 89 4.21 6.09 9.28
C GLN A 89 3.54 6.73 8.07
N LYS A 90 4.26 7.55 7.29
CA LYS A 90 3.75 8.15 6.04
C LYS A 90 3.36 7.07 5.05
N LEU A 91 4.21 6.07 4.85
CA LEU A 91 3.94 4.94 3.96
C LEU A 91 2.75 4.10 4.46
N ALA A 92 2.67 3.86 5.78
CA ALA A 92 1.59 3.08 6.39
C ALA A 92 0.20 3.66 6.17
N LYS A 93 0.05 4.99 6.18
CA LYS A 93 -1.23 5.66 5.94
C LYS A 93 -1.80 5.35 4.55
N LEU A 94 -0.96 5.06 3.57
CA LEU A 94 -1.34 4.76 2.18
C LEU A 94 -1.91 3.33 2.01
N ALA A 95 -1.67 2.43 2.96
CA ALA A 95 -2.09 1.03 2.85
C ALA A 95 -3.62 0.87 2.86
N SER A 96 -4.33 1.78 3.51
CA SER A 96 -5.80 1.78 3.57
C SER A 96 -6.42 1.89 2.17
N THR A 97 -5.95 2.84 1.36
CA THR A 97 -6.38 3.03 -0.04
C THR A 97 -6.06 1.80 -0.89
N ARG A 98 -4.85 1.24 -0.76
CA ARG A 98 -4.47 0.00 -1.45
C ARG A 98 -5.41 -1.15 -1.09
N ASN A 99 -5.68 -1.36 0.20
CA ASN A 99 -6.56 -2.45 0.64
C ASN A 99 -7.98 -2.28 0.14
N HIS A 100 -8.48 -1.03 0.09
CA HIS A 100 -9.78 -0.74 -0.48
C HIS A 100 -9.85 -1.12 -1.96
N TRP A 101 -8.81 -0.82 -2.74
CA TRP A 101 -8.77 -1.16 -4.17
C TRP A 101 -8.48 -2.63 -4.45
N VAL A 102 -7.64 -3.30 -3.67
CA VAL A 102 -7.30 -4.72 -3.91
C VAL A 102 -8.42 -5.66 -3.45
N HIS A 103 -9.11 -5.35 -2.36
CA HIS A 103 -10.09 -6.25 -1.74
C HIS A 103 -11.54 -5.76 -1.85
N GLY A 104 -11.77 -4.60 -2.44
CA GLY A 104 -13.10 -4.02 -2.61
C GLY A 104 -13.98 -4.80 -3.58
N ASP A 105 -15.29 -4.66 -3.42
CA ASP A 105 -16.26 -5.18 -4.39
C ASP A 105 -16.34 -4.23 -5.58
N TRP A 106 -15.61 -4.58 -6.63
CA TRP A 106 -15.57 -3.85 -7.88
C TRP A 106 -16.87 -4.04 -8.65
N CYS A 107 -17.47 -2.94 -9.07
CA CYS A 107 -18.67 -2.93 -9.89
C CYS A 107 -18.49 -1.95 -11.05
N GLY A 108 -19.18 -2.21 -12.16
CA GLY A 108 -19.33 -1.20 -13.21
C GLY A 108 -20.77 -0.93 -13.55
N SER A 109 -21.03 0.29 -14.01
CA SER A 109 -22.34 0.72 -14.47
C SER A 109 -22.75 -0.02 -15.75
N LYS A 110 -24.05 -0.21 -15.96
CA LYS A 110 -24.59 -0.87 -17.17
C LYS A 110 -24.29 -0.16 -18.49
N ASP A 111 -24.01 1.13 -18.44
CA ASP A 111 -23.60 1.92 -19.61
C ASP A 111 -22.09 1.90 -19.85
N ASP A 112 -21.34 1.10 -19.06
CA ASP A 112 -19.89 0.94 -19.11
C ASP A 112 -19.07 2.23 -18.91
N LYS A 113 -19.69 3.30 -18.42
CA LYS A 113 -19.02 4.60 -18.24
C LYS A 113 -18.29 4.74 -16.91
N THR A 114 -18.65 3.96 -15.90
CA THR A 114 -18.16 4.16 -14.54
C THR A 114 -17.79 2.84 -13.88
N VAL A 115 -16.57 2.77 -13.37
CA VAL A 115 -16.11 1.73 -12.43
C VAL A 115 -16.13 2.31 -11.01
N VAL A 116 -16.69 1.54 -10.09
CA VAL A 116 -16.81 1.91 -8.67
C VAL A 116 -16.41 0.75 -7.79
N ILE A 117 -16.06 1.06 -6.54
CA ILE A 117 -15.99 0.08 -5.46
C ILE A 117 -17.15 0.32 -4.50
N PHE A 118 -17.87 -0.75 -4.18
CA PHE A 118 -18.98 -0.70 -3.24
C PHE A 118 -18.48 -0.82 -1.80
N ASP A 119 -18.87 0.14 -0.97
CA ASP A 119 -18.72 0.07 0.48
C ASP A 119 -19.99 -0.50 1.11
N HIS A 120 -20.03 -1.82 1.29
CA HIS A 120 -21.19 -2.52 1.84
C HIS A 120 -21.49 -2.18 3.30
N ARG A 121 -20.62 -1.41 3.97
CA ARG A 121 -20.84 -0.94 5.35
C ARG A 121 -21.62 0.37 5.37
N ALA A 122 -21.64 1.12 4.26
CA ALA A 122 -22.40 2.34 4.14
C ALA A 122 -23.89 2.06 3.91
N ASP A 123 -24.74 2.98 4.37
CA ASP A 123 -26.19 2.94 4.14
C ASP A 123 -26.48 2.72 2.63
N PRO A 124 -27.36 1.77 2.26
CA PRO A 124 -27.76 1.54 0.88
C PRO A 124 -28.24 2.75 0.10
N ALA A 125 -28.87 3.73 0.76
CA ALA A 125 -29.33 4.97 0.17
C ALA A 125 -28.22 6.02 0.01
N SER A 126 -27.09 5.84 0.69
CA SER A 126 -25.99 6.80 0.67
C SER A 126 -25.27 6.83 -0.67
N LEU A 127 -25.01 8.03 -1.18
CA LEU A 127 -24.13 8.22 -2.34
C LEU A 127 -22.69 7.76 -2.04
N ALA A 128 -22.25 7.85 -0.78
CA ALA A 128 -20.91 7.44 -0.35
C ALA A 128 -20.68 5.92 -0.42
N ARG A 129 -21.76 5.13 -0.59
CA ARG A 129 -21.68 3.68 -0.81
C ARG A 129 -20.93 3.32 -2.09
N ARG A 130 -20.89 4.23 -3.08
CA ARG A 130 -20.23 4.03 -4.37
C ARG A 130 -19.04 4.96 -4.48
N LYS A 131 -17.84 4.42 -4.42
CA LYS A 131 -16.61 5.19 -4.62
C LYS A 131 -16.14 4.98 -6.04
N VAL A 132 -16.24 6.02 -6.86
CA VAL A 132 -15.69 6.00 -8.23
C VAL A 132 -14.18 5.87 -8.15
N VAL A 133 -13.62 5.00 -8.97
CA VAL A 133 -12.16 4.84 -9.08
C VAL A 133 -11.74 5.23 -10.48
N LYS A 134 -10.79 6.17 -10.58
CA LYS A 134 -10.24 6.63 -11.86
C LYS A 134 -8.79 6.20 -11.97
N ALA A 135 -8.35 5.87 -13.19
CA ALA A 135 -6.96 5.53 -13.47
C ALA A 135 -5.98 6.60 -12.98
N ASN A 136 -6.34 7.88 -13.10
CA ASN A 136 -5.50 8.99 -12.63
C ASN A 136 -5.30 9.00 -11.10
N ASP A 137 -6.33 8.67 -10.33
CA ASP A 137 -6.24 8.61 -8.86
C ASP A 137 -5.32 7.46 -8.43
N VAL A 138 -5.39 6.33 -9.12
CA VAL A 138 -4.51 5.18 -8.91
C VAL A 138 -3.07 5.52 -9.27
N ARG A 139 -2.83 6.19 -10.40
CA ARG A 139 -1.48 6.64 -10.82
C ARG A 139 -0.88 7.60 -9.79
N HIS A 140 -1.65 8.59 -9.34
CA HIS A 140 -1.21 9.51 -8.29
C HIS A 140 -0.85 8.80 -6.98
N HIS A 141 -1.65 7.81 -6.58
CA HIS A 141 -1.33 6.96 -5.44
C HIS A 141 -0.04 6.17 -5.64
N CYS A 142 0.20 5.61 -6.83
CA CYS A 142 1.46 4.92 -7.15
C CYS A 142 2.66 5.86 -7.02
N ASP A 143 2.58 7.07 -7.55
CA ASP A 143 3.66 8.04 -7.46
C ASP A 143 3.92 8.45 -6.01
N THR A 144 2.87 8.61 -5.23
CA THR A 144 2.97 8.90 -3.79
C THR A 144 3.64 7.74 -3.04
N VAL A 145 3.22 6.49 -3.28
CA VAL A 145 3.82 5.32 -2.64
C VAL A 145 5.29 5.18 -3.02
N ARG A 146 5.63 5.37 -4.31
CA ARG A 146 7.02 5.33 -4.79
C ARG A 146 7.86 6.39 -4.08
N SER A 147 7.41 7.64 -4.06
CA SER A 147 8.11 8.73 -3.38
C SER A 147 8.33 8.46 -1.89
N ARG A 148 7.34 7.89 -1.18
CA ARG A 148 7.50 7.55 0.25
C ARG A 148 8.40 6.34 0.47
N ALA A 149 8.38 5.36 -0.42
CA ALA A 149 9.29 4.22 -0.38
C ALA A 149 10.73 4.67 -0.65
N ASP A 150 10.95 5.55 -1.63
CA ASP A 150 12.28 6.10 -1.93
C ASP A 150 12.81 6.95 -0.76
N GLU A 151 11.98 7.80 -0.16
CA GLU A 151 12.31 8.57 1.07
C GLU A 151 12.80 7.63 2.20
N LEU A 152 12.08 6.54 2.45
CA LEU A 152 12.50 5.55 3.46
C LEU A 152 13.77 4.81 3.03
N ASN A 153 13.88 4.45 1.75
CA ASN A 153 15.02 3.74 1.20
C ASN A 153 16.34 4.50 1.38
N GLU A 154 16.33 5.80 1.10
CA GLU A 154 17.48 6.69 1.29
C GLU A 154 17.89 6.77 2.77
N LEU A 155 16.92 6.85 3.68
CA LEU A 155 17.18 6.91 5.12
C LEU A 155 17.77 5.61 5.67
N ILE A 156 17.37 4.45 5.14
CA ILE A 156 17.85 3.14 5.61
C ILE A 156 19.03 2.60 4.78
N GLN A 157 19.44 3.26 3.70
CA GLN A 157 20.57 2.89 2.83
C GLN A 157 20.57 1.40 2.46
N ILE A 158 19.53 0.93 1.75
CA ILE A 158 19.29 -0.50 1.49
C ILE A 158 20.50 -1.22 0.87
N GLU A 159 21.27 -0.52 0.04
CA GLU A 159 22.43 -1.03 -0.69
C GLU A 159 23.59 -1.46 0.22
N THR A 160 23.59 -0.98 1.47
CA THR A 160 24.60 -1.34 2.48
C THR A 160 24.20 -2.57 3.30
N LEU A 161 22.97 -3.08 3.13
CA LEU A 161 22.53 -4.28 3.84
C LEU A 161 23.19 -5.53 3.23
N SER A 162 23.77 -6.35 4.10
CA SER A 162 24.30 -7.66 3.71
C SER A 162 23.17 -8.66 3.48
N ILE A 163 23.30 -9.45 2.42
CA ILE A 163 22.40 -10.57 2.09
C ILE A 163 22.67 -11.75 3.03
#